data_AF-A0A2L2NE97-F1
#
_entry.id   AF-A0A2L2NE97-F1
#
_cell.length_a   1.000
_cell.length_b   1.000
_cell.length_c   1.000
_cell.angle_alpha   90.00
_cell.angle_beta   90.00
_cell.angle_gamma   90.00
#
_symmetry.space_group_name_H-M   'P 1'
#
loop_
_entity.id
_entity.type
_entity.pdbx_description
1 polymer ?
#
loop_
_entity_poly.entity_id
_entity_poly.type
_entity_poly.pdbx_seq_one_letter_code
_entity_poly.pdbx_strand_id
1 'polypeptide(L)'
;MSNVISRAYKLFLKGYSLRALAKIFKIPKSTLSYKFRKTYGSDYAEQRNHWGILPVVQEYLNDKSLSARDKQQIRDWMNQNFNQIIESEKSNLDKPLYTNKKLQQLTELECSYLKGDWKQLFENTLTSNY
;
A
#
# COMPACT_ATOMS: atom_id res chain seq x y z
N MET A 1 -23.08 17.32 5.47
CA MET A 1 -21.86 17.42 4.62
C MET A 1 -20.62 16.74 5.21
N SER A 2 -20.48 16.61 6.54
CA SER A 2 -19.31 15.94 7.17
C SER A 2 -19.17 14.45 6.79
N ASN A 3 -20.28 13.74 6.58
CA ASN A 3 -20.27 12.31 6.27
C ASN A 3 -19.54 11.98 4.93
N VAL A 4 -19.71 12.79 3.89
CA VAL A 4 -19.05 12.55 2.58
C VAL A 4 -17.53 12.71 2.69
N ILE A 5 -17.07 13.72 3.42
CA ILE A 5 -15.64 13.97 3.62
C ILE A 5 -15.02 12.86 4.45
N SER A 6 -15.68 12.42 5.53
CA SER A 6 -15.21 11.28 6.32
C SER A 6 -15.16 9.99 5.52
N ARG A 7 -16.13 9.73 4.63
CA ARG A 7 -16.11 8.57 3.72
C ARG A 7 -14.98 8.68 2.70
N ALA A 8 -14.77 9.85 2.10
CA ALA A 8 -13.67 10.08 1.18
C ALA A 8 -12.31 9.92 1.85
N TYR A 9 -12.17 10.39 3.10
CA TYR A 9 -10.95 10.24 3.88
C TYR A 9 -10.66 8.78 4.22
N LYS A 10 -11.68 8.01 4.62
CA LYS A 10 -11.52 6.57 4.82
C LYS A 10 -11.02 5.86 3.56
N LEU A 11 -11.48 6.23 2.36
CA LEU A 11 -10.95 5.68 1.11
C LEU A 11 -9.54 6.20 0.80
N PHE A 12 -9.21 7.44 1.14
CA PHE A 12 -7.86 7.99 1.01
C PHE A 12 -6.84 7.18 1.83
N LEU A 13 -7.18 6.88 3.08
CA LEU A 13 -6.35 6.02 3.95
C LEU A 13 -6.17 4.60 3.38
N LYS A 14 -7.10 4.12 2.54
CA LYS A 14 -6.95 2.87 1.77
C LYS A 14 -6.02 2.97 0.56
N GLY A 15 -5.30 4.08 0.41
CA GLY A 15 -4.41 4.30 -0.73
C GLY A 15 -5.09 4.82 -2.00
N TYR A 16 -6.39 5.14 -1.97
CA TYR A 16 -7.02 5.81 -3.11
C TYR A 16 -6.43 7.21 -3.28
N SER A 17 -5.93 7.50 -4.49
CA SER A 17 -5.44 8.84 -4.81
C SER A 17 -6.57 9.87 -4.71
N LEU A 18 -6.23 11.12 -4.36
CA LEU A 18 -7.21 12.22 -4.38
C LEU A 18 -7.87 12.40 -5.76
N ARG A 19 -7.19 12.01 -6.85
CA ARG A 19 -7.75 12.03 -8.21
C ARG A 19 -8.85 10.98 -8.38
N ALA A 20 -8.66 9.77 -7.86
CA ALA A 20 -9.68 8.72 -7.88
C ALA A 20 -10.90 9.14 -7.04
N LEU A 21 -10.66 9.67 -5.85
CA LEU A 21 -11.73 10.17 -4.97
C LEU A 21 -12.50 11.33 -5.59
N ALA A 22 -11.82 12.24 -6.29
CA ALA A 22 -12.47 13.35 -6.97
C ALA A 22 -13.50 12.87 -7.99
N LYS A 23 -13.19 11.79 -8.73
CA LYS A 23 -14.13 11.16 -9.67
C LYS A 23 -15.30 10.48 -8.95
N ILE A 24 -15.01 9.70 -7.90
CA ILE A 24 -16.03 8.93 -7.15
C ILE A 24 -17.05 9.86 -6.48
N PHE A 25 -16.58 10.89 -5.78
CA PHE A 25 -17.45 11.78 -5.00
C PHE A 25 -17.91 13.02 -5.76
N LYS A 26 -17.44 13.23 -7.00
CA LYS A 26 -17.68 14.44 -7.79
C LYS A 26 -17.29 15.72 -7.02
N ILE A 27 -16.15 15.67 -6.31
CA ILE A 27 -15.59 16.81 -5.57
C ILE A 27 -14.20 17.12 -6.13
N PRO A 28 -13.87 18.39 -6.44
CA PRO A 28 -12.54 18.73 -6.93
C PRO A 28 -11.42 18.25 -5.99
N LYS A 29 -10.30 17.79 -6.57
CA LYS A 29 -9.11 17.35 -5.83
C LYS A 29 -8.63 18.40 -4.83
N SER A 30 -8.59 19.66 -5.24
CA SER A 30 -8.19 20.80 -4.40
C SER A 30 -9.10 20.93 -3.18
N THR A 31 -10.42 20.83 -3.39
CA THR A 31 -11.42 20.87 -2.31
C THR A 31 -11.28 19.68 -1.35
N LEU A 32 -11.02 18.47 -1.85
CA LEU A 32 -10.76 17.30 -1.00
C LEU A 32 -9.50 17.50 -0.15
N SER A 33 -8.40 17.94 -0.76
CA SER A 33 -7.13 18.21 -0.05
C SER A 33 -7.31 19.27 1.03
N TYR A 34 -7.97 20.39 0.71
CA TYR A 34 -8.25 21.44 1.68
C TYR A 34 -9.11 20.93 2.84
N LYS A 35 -10.19 20.19 2.55
CA LYS A 35 -11.07 19.65 3.59
C LYS A 35 -10.38 18.61 4.45
N PHE A 36 -9.55 17.75 3.86
CA PHE A 36 -8.76 16.79 4.64
C PHE A 36 -7.77 17.49 5.55
N ARG A 37 -7.02 18.46 5.02
CA ARG A 37 -6.10 19.30 5.82
C ARG A 37 -6.80 19.96 7.00
N LYS A 38 -7.96 20.58 6.75
CA LYS A 38 -8.73 21.30 7.77
C LYS A 38 -9.28 20.37 8.86
N THR A 39 -9.65 19.14 8.52
CA THR A 39 -10.34 18.22 9.44
C THR A 39 -9.40 17.23 10.14
N TYR A 40 -8.31 16.79 9.48
CA TYR A 40 -7.44 15.70 9.94
C TYR A 40 -5.98 16.10 10.16
N GLY A 41 -5.64 17.37 9.95
CA GLY A 41 -4.28 17.89 10.17
C GLY A 41 -3.51 18.18 8.87
N SER A 42 -2.47 19.00 8.96
CA SER A 42 -1.59 19.33 7.82
C SER A 42 -0.82 18.15 7.27
N ASP A 43 -0.57 17.17 8.13
CA ASP A 43 0.11 15.89 7.93
C ASP A 43 -0.79 14.79 7.36
N TYR A 44 -2.07 15.07 7.04
CA TYR A 44 -3.02 14.05 6.57
C TYR A 44 -2.49 13.18 5.41
N ALA A 45 -1.57 13.72 4.60
CA ALA A 45 -0.98 13.00 3.48
C ALA A 45 -0.03 11.87 3.93
N GLU A 46 0.64 12.04 5.07
CA GLU A 46 1.54 11.08 5.69
C GLU A 46 0.78 9.99 6.46
N GLN A 47 -0.45 10.29 6.88
CA GLN A 47 -1.36 9.32 7.49
C GLN A 47 -1.84 8.24 6.51
N ARG A 48 -1.58 8.41 5.21
CA ARG A 48 -1.80 7.34 4.23
C ARG A 48 -0.79 6.24 4.52
N ASN A 49 -1.27 5.08 4.94
CA ASN A 49 -0.36 3.97 5.18
C ASN A 49 0.29 3.52 3.85
N HIS A 50 1.61 3.66 3.79
CA HIS A 50 2.46 3.26 2.66
C HIS A 50 3.09 1.87 2.85
N TRP A 51 2.93 1.30 4.03
CA TRP A 51 3.59 0.08 4.51
C TRP A 51 2.61 -0.99 4.99
N GLY A 52 1.32 -0.78 4.82
CA GLY A 52 0.30 -1.73 5.20
C GLY A 52 0.14 -2.86 4.16
N ILE A 53 -0.84 -3.71 4.40
CA ILE A 53 -1.18 -4.81 3.51
C ILE A 53 -1.72 -4.32 2.15
N LEU A 54 -2.31 -3.12 2.09
CA LEU A 54 -2.89 -2.57 0.85
C LEU A 54 -1.85 -2.32 -0.26
N PRO A 55 -0.70 -1.66 0.00
CA PRO A 55 0.40 -1.60 -0.95
C PRO A 55 0.86 -2.96 -1.49
N VAL A 56 0.96 -3.97 -0.60
CA VAL A 56 1.35 -5.34 -0.96
C VAL A 56 0.31 -5.96 -1.90
N VAL A 57 -0.97 -5.94 -1.51
CA VAL A 57 -2.04 -6.49 -2.35
C VAL A 57 -2.14 -5.77 -3.70
N GLN A 58 -1.88 -4.46 -3.74
CA GLN A 58 -1.86 -3.72 -4.99
C GLN A 58 -0.73 -4.16 -5.92
N GLU A 59 0.43 -4.55 -5.39
CA GLU A 59 1.52 -5.14 -6.18
C GLU A 59 1.07 -6.45 -6.84
N TYR A 60 0.47 -7.37 -6.08
CA TYR A 60 -0.11 -8.59 -6.61
C TYR A 60 -1.17 -8.30 -7.68
N LEU A 61 -2.11 -7.39 -7.44
CA LEU A 61 -3.14 -7.06 -8.42
C LEU A 61 -2.59 -6.47 -9.73
N ASN A 62 -1.41 -5.85 -9.67
CA ASN A 62 -0.71 -5.30 -10.84
C ASN A 62 0.14 -6.35 -11.59
N ASP A 63 0.43 -7.50 -10.98
CA ASP A 63 1.16 -8.59 -11.62
C ASP A 63 0.38 -9.12 -12.84
N LYS A 64 1.06 -9.27 -13.97
CA LYS A 64 0.49 -9.80 -15.22
C LYS A 64 0.34 -11.31 -15.20
N SER A 65 1.03 -12.01 -14.30
CA SER A 65 0.92 -13.46 -14.13
C SER A 65 -0.44 -13.89 -13.58
N LEU A 66 -1.12 -13.01 -12.82
CA LEU A 66 -2.42 -13.27 -12.22
C LEU A 66 -3.56 -13.15 -13.23
N SER A 67 -4.44 -14.15 -13.25
CA SER A 67 -5.62 -14.14 -14.12
C SER A 67 -6.63 -13.08 -13.67
N ALA A 68 -7.53 -12.68 -14.58
CA ALA A 68 -8.61 -11.74 -14.24
C ALA A 68 -9.52 -12.28 -13.14
N ARG A 69 -9.73 -13.61 -13.09
CA ARG A 69 -10.53 -14.29 -12.07
C ARG A 69 -9.88 -14.20 -10.69
N ASP A 70 -8.58 -14.48 -10.60
CA ASP A 70 -7.87 -14.42 -9.32
C ASP A 70 -7.83 -13.00 -8.77
N LYS A 71 -7.61 -12.01 -9.66
CA LYS A 71 -7.68 -10.60 -9.29
C LYS A 71 -9.07 -10.21 -8.77
N GLN A 72 -10.13 -10.80 -9.31
CA GLN A 72 -11.48 -10.56 -8.80
C GLN A 72 -11.68 -11.18 -7.42
N GLN A 73 -11.25 -12.44 -7.22
CA GLN A 73 -11.32 -13.10 -5.92
C GLN A 73 -10.56 -12.33 -4.84
N ILE A 74 -9.38 -11.80 -5.14
CA ILE A 74 -8.60 -10.95 -4.23
C ILE A 74 -9.38 -9.68 -3.86
N ARG A 75 -10.02 -9.02 -4.84
CA ARG A 75 -10.85 -7.83 -4.58
C ARG A 75 -12.06 -8.15 -3.70
N ASP A 76 -12.72 -9.28 -3.96
CA ASP A 76 -13.88 -9.71 -3.18
C ASP A 76 -13.47 -10.04 -1.74
N TRP A 77 -12.36 -10.76 -1.56
CA TRP A 77 -11.78 -11.04 -0.24
C TRP A 77 -11.42 -9.75 0.52
N MET A 78 -10.80 -8.76 -0.15
CA MET A 78 -10.50 -7.46 0.46
C MET A 78 -11.75 -6.71 0.92
N ASN A 79 -12.82 -6.76 0.13
CA ASN A 79 -14.08 -6.11 0.47
C ASN A 79 -14.75 -6.78 1.67
N GLN A 80 -14.72 -8.11 1.73
CA GLN A 80 -15.28 -8.89 2.85
C GLN A 80 -14.51 -8.64 4.15
N ASN A 81 -13.18 -8.57 4.10
CA ASN A 81 -12.31 -8.44 5.28
C ASN A 81 -11.92 -6.98 5.57
N PHE A 82 -12.70 -6.04 5.06
CA PHE A 82 -12.31 -4.64 4.99
C PHE A 82 -11.96 -4.02 6.35
N ASN A 83 -12.75 -4.30 7.40
CA ASN A 83 -12.52 -3.72 8.72
C ASN A 83 -11.21 -4.22 9.35
N GLN A 84 -10.91 -5.51 9.19
CA GLN A 84 -9.68 -6.14 9.68
C GLN A 84 -8.45 -5.59 8.96
N ILE A 85 -8.56 -5.35 7.65
CA ILE A 85 -7.49 -4.71 6.86
C ILE A 85 -7.19 -3.33 7.43
N ILE A 86 -8.19 -2.48 7.69
CA ILE A 86 -7.94 -1.14 8.28
C ILE A 86 -7.31 -1.21 9.66
N GLU A 87 -7.69 -2.19 10.47
CA GLU A 87 -7.09 -2.39 11.79
C GLU A 87 -5.60 -2.75 11.66
N SER A 88 -5.27 -3.66 10.74
CA SER A 88 -3.89 -4.00 10.38
C SER A 88 -3.11 -2.80 9.81
N GLU A 89 -3.73 -1.98 8.97
CA GLU A 89 -3.11 -0.76 8.45
C GLU A 89 -2.77 0.22 9.58
N LYS A 90 -3.59 0.31 10.62
CA LYS A 90 -3.31 1.19 11.77
C LYS A 90 -2.19 0.64 12.66
N SER A 91 -2.15 -0.68 12.87
CA SER A 91 -1.14 -1.31 13.73
C SER A 91 0.25 -1.38 13.09
N ASN A 92 0.35 -1.29 11.76
CA ASN A 92 1.60 -1.32 10.99
C ASN A 92 2.04 0.05 10.46
N LEU A 93 1.61 1.15 11.09
CA LEU A 93 2.11 2.49 10.72
C LEU A 93 3.61 2.63 10.99
N ASP A 94 4.07 2.10 12.12
CA ASP A 94 5.47 2.19 12.57
C ASP A 94 6.31 0.96 12.21
N LYS A 95 5.67 -0.12 11.74
CA LYS A 95 6.31 -1.40 11.41
C LYS A 95 6.05 -1.74 9.95
N PRO A 96 7.03 -1.51 9.06
CA PRO A 96 6.76 -1.57 7.64
C PRO A 96 6.58 -3.01 7.14
N LEU A 97 5.47 -3.28 6.43
CA LEU A 97 5.39 -4.42 5.51
C LEU A 97 5.97 -3.95 4.17
N TYR A 98 7.03 -4.62 3.73
CA TYR A 98 7.72 -4.26 2.50
C TYR A 98 7.07 -4.93 1.29
N THR A 99 6.88 -4.14 0.23
CA THR A 99 6.58 -4.65 -1.12
C THR A 99 7.83 -5.27 -1.75
N ASN A 100 7.68 -6.18 -2.71
CA ASN A 100 8.84 -6.77 -3.39
C ASN A 100 9.66 -5.70 -4.10
N LYS A 101 9.00 -4.74 -4.74
CA LYS A 101 9.65 -3.55 -5.32
C LYS A 101 10.47 -2.77 -4.30
N LYS A 102 9.99 -2.65 -3.06
CA LYS A 102 10.71 -1.92 -2.00
C LYS A 102 11.88 -2.72 -1.46
N LEU A 103 11.71 -4.03 -1.29
CA LEU A 103 12.81 -4.93 -0.95
C LEU A 103 13.91 -4.84 -2.01
N GLN A 104 13.56 -4.92 -3.29
CA GLN A 104 14.50 -4.77 -4.40
C GLN A 104 15.22 -3.41 -4.36
N GLN A 105 14.49 -2.31 -4.15
CA GLN A 105 15.11 -0.98 -4.01
C GLN A 105 16.10 -0.93 -2.84
N LEU A 106 15.73 -1.48 -1.67
CA LEU A 106 16.61 -1.53 -0.51
C LEU A 106 17.84 -2.39 -0.79
N THR A 107 17.66 -3.54 -1.44
CA THR A 107 18.77 -4.38 -1.91
C THR A 107 19.69 -3.63 -2.87
N GLU A 108 19.15 -2.86 -3.82
CA GLU A 108 19.94 -2.05 -4.76
C GLU A 108 20.70 -0.90 -4.08
N LEU A 109 20.13 -0.31 -3.02
CA LEU A 109 20.72 0.80 -2.27
C LEU A 109 21.79 0.34 -1.27
N GLU A 110 21.52 -0.74 -0.56
CA GLU A 110 22.36 -1.20 0.55
C GLU A 110 23.34 -2.31 0.16
N CYS A 111 23.05 -3.05 -0.92
CA CYS A 111 23.97 -4.03 -1.47
C CYS A 111 24.63 -3.47 -2.74
N SER A 112 25.95 -3.55 -2.82
CA SER A 112 26.67 -3.19 -4.05
C SER A 112 26.23 -4.15 -5.17
N TYR A 113 25.40 -3.66 -6.10
CA TYR A 113 24.94 -4.40 -7.29
C TYR A 113 26.10 -5.04 -8.08
N LEU A 114 27.28 -4.43 -8.04
CA LEU A 114 28.48 -4.88 -8.76
C LEU A 114 29.12 -6.16 -8.21
N LYS A 115 28.86 -6.55 -6.97
CA LYS A 115 29.57 -7.66 -6.32
C LYS A 115 28.80 -8.98 -6.24
N GLY A 116 27.49 -8.99 -6.54
CA GLY A 116 26.70 -10.23 -6.51
C GLY A 116 26.62 -10.92 -5.13
N ASP A 117 27.00 -10.23 -4.05
CA ASP A 117 27.17 -10.79 -2.70
C ASP A 117 25.91 -11.48 -2.16
N TRP A 118 24.73 -10.98 -2.53
CA TRP A 118 23.48 -11.51 -2.01
C TRP A 118 23.12 -12.88 -2.59
N LYS A 119 23.40 -13.12 -3.87
CA LYS A 119 23.15 -14.44 -4.50
C LYS A 119 24.02 -15.50 -3.85
N GLN A 120 25.29 -15.17 -3.56
CA GLN A 120 26.21 -16.04 -2.82
C GLN A 120 25.79 -16.25 -1.37
N LEU A 121 25.29 -15.23 -0.67
CA LEU A 121 24.76 -15.37 0.69
C LEU A 121 23.60 -16.39 0.73
N PHE A 122 22.63 -16.30 -0.19
CA PHE A 122 21.51 -17.26 -0.24
C PHE A 122 21.94 -18.65 -0.71
N GLU A 123 22.82 -18.74 -1.72
CA GLU A 123 23.37 -20.02 -2.19
C GLU A 123 24.17 -20.73 -1.09
N ASN A 124 24.98 -20.00 -0.30
CA ASN A 124 25.75 -20.55 0.81
C ASN A 124 24.86 -20.95 1.99
N THR A 125 23.79 -20.20 2.28
CA THR A 125 22.89 -20.52 3.41
C THR A 125 21.97 -21.72 3.09
N LEU A 126 21.62 -21.92 1.83
CA LEU A 126 20.82 -23.07 1.37
C LEU A 126 21.65 -24.35 1.21
N THR A 127 22.94 -24.24 0.89
CA THR A 127 23.87 -25.38 0.80
C THR A 127 24.44 -25.80 2.15
N SER A 128 24.50 -24.92 3.16
CA SER A 128 25.01 -25.25 4.50
C SER A 128 24.03 -26.05 5.39
N ASN A 129 22.85 -26.41 4.87
CA ASN A 129 21.84 -27.22 5.58
C ASN A 129 21.68 -28.64 4.99
N TYR A 130 22.68 -29.12 4.24
CA TYR A 130 22.79 -30.51 3.79
C TYR A 130 24.12 -31.13 4.18
#